data_AF-A0A538EZR1-F1
#
_entry.id   AF-A0A538EZR1-F1
#
_cell.length_a   1.000
_cell.length_b   1.000
_cell.length_c   1.000
_cell.angle_alpha   90.00
_cell.angle_beta   90.00
_cell.angle_gamma   90.00
#
_symmetry.space_group_name_H-M   'P 1'
#
loop_
_entity.id
_entity.type
_entity.pdbx_description
1 polymer ?
#
loop_
_entity_poly.entity_id
_entity_poly.type
_entity_poly.pdbx_seq_one_letter_code
_entity_poly.pdbx_strand_id
1 'polypeptide(L)'
;MSLLSFDVESFEFIPAGEEMGLLRVVGQWVAPVDRDLHEIRLIASQDGTLVELTPLPDLEGASPLATPVGHPWRAAFSAGSELVESELTEFALAVHGGERVHLPRPGADAAEAEAADVAPSPVEEAPVGAASRNGDELLQLRAELEKVRTELEVERRRHAALEEEIRSRTTLENDLRGAMAMHEAELAAAVARAAQSARREDRQRERVASVEPGGADHPQHPVHADLHERLARARRAADAAA
;
A
#
# COMPACT_ATOMS: atom_id res chain seq x y z
N MET A 1 13.39 -2.04 37.28
CA MET A 1 13.37 -3.38 36.67
C MET A 1 12.72 -3.24 35.31
N SER A 2 13.39 -3.68 34.24
CA SER A 2 12.77 -3.68 32.90
C SER A 2 11.68 -4.75 32.89
N LEU A 3 10.48 -4.40 32.46
CA LEU A 3 9.34 -5.32 32.35
C LEU A 3 9.15 -5.84 30.91
N LEU A 4 9.98 -5.36 29.98
CA LEU A 4 9.98 -5.78 28.59
C LEU A 4 11.01 -6.91 28.39
N SER A 5 10.59 -8.01 27.77
CA SER A 5 11.47 -9.11 27.36
C SER A 5 11.25 -9.48 25.89
N PHE A 6 12.21 -10.18 25.31
CA PHE A 6 12.16 -10.69 23.96
C PHE A 6 12.57 -12.16 23.97
N ASP A 7 11.62 -13.03 23.65
CA ASP A 7 11.84 -14.47 23.59
C ASP A 7 12.41 -14.81 22.21
N VAL A 8 13.72 -15.08 22.17
CA VAL A 8 14.45 -15.30 20.92
C VAL A 8 14.14 -16.71 20.40
N GLU A 9 13.59 -16.78 19.19
CA GLU A 9 13.38 -18.03 18.47
C GLU A 9 14.57 -18.39 17.58
N SER A 10 15.15 -17.41 16.90
CA SER A 10 16.35 -17.57 16.07
C SER A 10 17.14 -16.27 16.03
N PHE A 11 18.45 -16.38 16.18
CA PHE A 11 19.38 -15.28 15.93
C PHE A 11 20.56 -15.80 15.12
N GLU A 12 20.67 -15.39 13.86
CA GLU A 12 21.57 -16.00 12.89
C GLU A 12 22.35 -14.95 12.11
N PHE A 13 23.58 -15.30 11.73
CA PHE A 13 24.38 -14.53 10.79
C PHE A 13 24.52 -15.27 9.46
N ILE A 14 24.20 -14.60 8.38
CA ILE A 14 24.34 -15.10 7.01
C ILE A 14 25.43 -14.27 6.32
N PRO A 15 26.62 -14.84 6.05
CA PRO A 15 27.70 -14.11 5.39
C PRO A 15 27.28 -13.72 3.96
N ALA A 16 27.58 -12.48 3.57
CA ALA A 16 27.28 -11.90 2.27
C ALA A 16 28.56 -11.31 1.65
N GLY A 17 29.60 -12.14 1.56
CA GLY A 17 30.95 -11.75 1.17
C GLY A 17 31.96 -11.96 2.30
N GLU A 18 33.14 -11.37 2.17
CA GLU A 18 34.21 -11.51 3.17
C GLU A 18 34.02 -10.57 4.37
N GLU A 19 33.60 -9.32 4.13
CA GLU A 19 33.57 -8.28 5.16
C GLU A 19 32.19 -8.04 5.79
N MET A 20 31.12 -8.45 5.12
CA MET A 20 29.73 -8.10 5.47
C MET A 20 28.81 -9.30 5.43
N GLY A 21 27.76 -9.25 6.26
CA GLY A 21 26.68 -10.22 6.24
C GLY A 21 25.37 -9.67 6.77
N LEU A 22 24.39 -10.55 6.85
CA LEU A 22 23.05 -10.28 7.30
C LEU A 22 22.80 -10.96 8.65
N LEU A 23 22.58 -10.17 9.69
CA LEU A 23 22.07 -10.66 10.96
C LEU A 23 20.55 -10.73 10.92
N ARG A 24 19.97 -11.88 11.27
CA ARG A 24 18.52 -12.10 11.32
C ARG A 24 18.11 -12.44 12.73
N VAL A 25 17.15 -11.70 13.26
CA VAL A 25 16.55 -11.94 14.57
C VAL A 25 15.08 -12.27 14.37
N VAL A 26 14.62 -13.35 14.99
CA VAL A 26 13.23 -13.79 15.03
C VAL A 26 12.89 -14.14 16.47
N GLY A 27 11.74 -13.70 16.94
CA GLY A 27 11.28 -13.97 18.28
C GLY A 27 9.96 -13.28 18.59
N GLN A 28 9.67 -13.14 19.88
CA GLN A 28 8.41 -12.59 20.35
C GLN A 28 8.64 -11.54 21.45
N TRP A 29 8.00 -10.39 21.32
CA TRP A 29 8.02 -9.35 22.35
C TRP A 29 6.97 -9.61 23.41
N VAL A 30 7.40 -9.66 24.67
CA VAL A 30 6.53 -9.90 25.83
C VAL A 30 6.61 -8.69 26.77
N ALA A 31 5.44 -8.20 27.20
CA ALA A 31 5.31 -7.13 28.18
C ALA A 31 4.05 -7.34 29.04
N PRO A 32 3.99 -6.84 30.29
CA PRO A 32 2.82 -7.00 31.16
C PRO A 32 1.52 -6.39 30.62
N VAL A 33 1.65 -5.43 29.69
CA VAL A 33 0.56 -4.74 29.00
C VAL A 33 0.94 -4.52 27.55
N ASP A 34 -0.06 -4.40 26.67
CA ASP A 34 0.16 -4.09 25.26
C ASP A 34 0.92 -2.76 25.12
N ARG A 35 2.03 -2.78 24.38
CA ARG A 35 2.92 -1.62 24.24
C ARG A 35 3.49 -1.54 22.83
N ASP A 36 3.27 -0.42 22.17
CA ASP A 36 3.97 -0.08 20.93
C ASP A 36 5.44 0.23 21.25
N LEU A 37 6.36 -0.48 20.59
CA LEU A 37 7.78 -0.40 20.91
C LEU A 37 8.53 0.68 20.16
N HIS A 38 8.01 1.10 19.00
CA HIS A 38 8.54 2.11 18.06
C HIS A 38 10.08 2.09 17.86
N GLU A 39 10.56 2.01 16.61
CA GLU A 39 12.01 2.11 16.31
C GLU A 39 12.92 1.14 17.11
N ILE A 40 12.80 -0.16 16.83
CA ILE A 40 13.74 -1.14 17.39
C ILE A 40 15.08 -1.05 16.66
N ARG A 41 16.17 -0.96 17.42
CA ARG A 41 17.55 -0.97 16.91
C ARG A 41 18.32 -2.13 17.51
N LEU A 42 19.26 -2.69 16.75
CA LEU A 42 20.22 -3.64 17.29
C LEU A 42 21.47 -2.87 17.72
N ILE A 43 21.88 -3.07 18.95
CA ILE A 43 23.10 -2.50 19.53
C ILE A 43 24.11 -3.62 19.66
N ALA A 44 25.29 -3.42 19.09
CA ALA A 44 26.45 -4.27 19.31
C ALA A 44 27.48 -3.50 20.12
N SER A 45 27.93 -4.07 21.24
CA SER A 45 28.91 -3.46 22.14
C SER A 45 30.19 -4.28 22.12
N GLN A 46 31.33 -3.65 21.82
CA GLN A 46 32.65 -4.26 21.84
C GLN A 46 33.66 -3.27 22.44
N ASP A 47 34.35 -3.66 23.52
CA ASP A 47 35.38 -2.85 24.19
C ASP A 47 34.94 -1.41 24.53
N GLY A 48 33.66 -1.24 24.90
CA GLY A 48 33.07 0.07 25.21
C GLY A 48 32.66 0.91 23.99
N THR A 49 32.91 0.41 22.78
CA THR A 49 32.39 0.99 21.54
C THR A 49 30.99 0.43 21.27
N LEU A 50 30.03 1.31 21.03
CA LEU A 50 28.66 0.94 20.69
C LEU A 50 28.42 1.18 19.19
N VAL A 51 27.98 0.15 18.49
CA VAL A 51 27.55 0.21 17.10
C VAL A 51 26.04 0.02 17.06
N GLU A 52 25.33 1.01 16.53
CA GLU A 52 23.88 0.93 16.36
C GLU A 52 23.54 0.53 14.93
N LEU A 53 22.75 -0.53 14.79
CA LEU A 53 22.29 -1.06 13.52
C LEU A 53 20.79 -0.85 13.39
N THR A 54 20.39 -0.26 12.27
CA THR A 54 18.97 -0.04 11.94
C THR A 54 18.45 -1.25 11.18
N PRO A 55 17.23 -1.74 11.49
CA PRO A 55 16.65 -2.85 10.75
C PRO A 55 16.44 -2.44 9.30
N LEU A 56 16.66 -3.39 8.38
CA LEU A 56 16.31 -3.22 6.99
C LEU A 56 14.79 -3.03 6.85
N PRO A 57 14.32 -2.27 5.84
CA PRO A 57 12.90 -2.03 5.65
C PRO A 57 12.13 -3.34 5.49
N ASP A 58 11.15 -3.60 6.37
CA ASP A 58 10.20 -4.70 6.18
C ASP A 58 9.12 -4.28 5.18
N LEU A 59 8.77 -5.18 4.26
CA LEU A 59 7.73 -4.96 3.25
C LEU A 59 6.33 -4.90 3.90
N GLU A 60 6.15 -5.49 5.07
CA GLU A 60 4.87 -5.51 5.78
C GLU A 60 4.60 -4.24 6.60
N GLY A 61 5.63 -3.44 6.90
CA GLY A 61 5.49 -2.10 7.50
C GLY A 61 4.78 -2.04 8.85
N ALA A 62 4.59 -3.17 9.54
CA ALA A 62 3.91 -3.21 10.82
C ALA A 62 4.78 -2.59 11.93
N SER A 63 4.17 -1.75 12.77
CA SER A 63 4.85 -1.24 13.96
C SER A 63 5.04 -2.36 14.98
N PRO A 64 6.22 -2.50 15.60
CA PRO A 64 6.46 -3.56 16.56
C PRO A 64 5.64 -3.34 17.83
N LEU A 65 4.92 -4.38 18.23
CA LEU A 65 4.05 -4.43 19.41
C LEU A 65 4.61 -5.47 20.39
N ALA A 66 4.57 -5.19 21.69
CA ALA A 66 4.74 -6.17 22.76
C ALA A 66 3.39 -6.45 23.40
N THR A 67 3.10 -7.71 23.75
CA THR A 67 1.84 -8.09 24.44
C THR A 67 2.12 -9.09 25.57
N PRO A 68 1.19 -9.29 26.52
CA PRO A 68 1.37 -10.28 27.60
C PRO A 68 1.50 -11.73 27.13
N VAL A 69 1.01 -12.03 25.92
CA VAL A 69 1.05 -13.38 25.34
C VAL A 69 2.22 -13.58 24.37
N GLY A 70 3.05 -12.56 24.16
CA GLY A 70 4.06 -12.55 23.10
C GLY A 70 3.47 -12.08 21.77
N HIS A 71 4.18 -11.19 21.08
CA HIS A 71 3.85 -10.80 19.71
C HIS A 71 5.02 -11.05 18.78
N PRO A 72 4.82 -11.75 17.65
CA PRO A 72 5.91 -12.14 16.77
C PRO A 72 6.56 -10.91 16.14
N TRP A 73 7.88 -10.93 16.10
CA TRP A 73 8.67 -9.90 15.46
C TRP A 73 9.91 -10.47 14.81
N ARG A 74 10.24 -9.93 13.65
CA ARG A 74 11.42 -10.33 12.86
C ARG A 74 12.09 -9.10 12.30
N ALA A 75 13.41 -9.13 12.25
CA ALA A 75 14.20 -8.11 11.62
C ALA A 75 15.48 -8.68 11.01
N ALA A 76 16.00 -7.97 10.02
CA ALA A 76 17.29 -8.24 9.43
C ALA A 76 18.16 -6.97 9.49
N PHE A 77 19.44 -7.12 9.76
CA PHE A 77 20.40 -6.04 9.94
C PHE A 77 21.64 -6.31 9.09
N SER A 78 22.18 -5.29 8.43
CA SER A 78 23.50 -5.39 7.81
C SER A 78 24.57 -5.17 8.87
N ALA A 79 25.51 -6.11 8.99
CA ALA A 79 26.59 -6.05 9.96
C ALA A 79 27.91 -6.52 9.35
N GLY A 80 29.02 -6.00 9.86
CA GLY A 80 30.36 -6.46 9.47
C GLY A 80 30.67 -7.82 10.11
N SER A 81 31.36 -8.69 9.38
CA SER A 81 31.71 -10.05 9.86
C SER A 81 32.53 -10.00 11.15
N GLU A 82 33.49 -9.06 11.26
CA GLU A 82 34.34 -8.89 12.45
C GLU A 82 33.55 -8.63 13.75
N LEU A 83 32.45 -7.88 13.64
CA LEU A 83 31.58 -7.56 14.78
C LEU A 83 30.88 -8.82 15.29
N VAL A 84 30.49 -9.71 14.38
CA VAL A 84 29.69 -10.91 14.68
C VAL A 84 30.57 -12.08 15.12
N GLU A 85 31.74 -12.24 14.51
CA GLU A 85 32.68 -13.30 14.81
C GLU A 85 33.41 -13.07 16.14
N SER A 86 33.48 -11.83 16.62
CA SER A 86 34.10 -11.54 17.91
C SER A 86 33.24 -12.05 19.07
N GLU A 87 33.82 -12.94 19.86
CA GLU A 87 33.21 -13.42 21.10
C GLU A 87 32.98 -12.31 22.13
N LEU A 88 33.74 -11.22 22.07
CA LEU A 88 33.59 -10.13 23.04
C LEU A 88 32.42 -9.20 22.71
N THR A 89 31.76 -9.39 21.56
CA THR A 89 30.62 -8.58 21.17
C THR A 89 29.37 -9.02 21.92
N GLU A 90 28.76 -8.07 22.62
CA GLU A 90 27.44 -8.22 23.23
C GLU A 90 26.37 -7.60 22.34
N PHE A 91 25.27 -8.32 22.14
CA PHE A 91 24.14 -7.86 21.32
C PHE A 91 22.94 -7.54 22.20
N ALA A 92 22.23 -6.46 21.90
CA ALA A 92 20.99 -6.11 22.56
C ALA A 92 20.03 -5.39 21.61
N LEU A 93 18.72 -5.62 21.76
CA LEU A 93 17.69 -4.84 21.13
C LEU A 93 17.40 -3.61 22.00
N ALA A 94 17.57 -2.42 21.42
CA ALA A 94 17.16 -1.16 22.03
C ALA A 94 15.80 -0.75 21.47
N VAL A 95 14.87 -0.40 22.36
CA VAL A 95 13.56 0.16 22.02
C VAL A 95 13.51 1.64 22.34
N HIS A 96 12.55 2.36 21.74
CA HIS A 96 12.31 3.75 22.10
C HIS A 96 12.02 3.89 23.61
N GLY A 97 12.71 4.82 24.27
CA GLY A 97 12.68 4.98 25.73
C GLY A 97 13.93 4.44 26.45
N GLY A 98 14.88 3.83 25.74
CA GLY A 98 16.21 3.49 26.26
C GLY A 98 16.29 2.15 26.99
N GLU A 99 15.20 1.38 27.03
CA GLU A 99 15.21 -0.01 27.48
C GLU A 99 16.00 -0.87 26.49
N ARG A 100 16.78 -1.81 27.03
CA ARG A 100 17.62 -2.74 26.26
C ARG A 100 17.33 -4.16 26.70
N VAL A 101 17.15 -5.04 25.73
CA VAL A 101 16.99 -6.48 25.94
C VAL A 101 18.19 -7.19 25.33
N HIS A 102 18.98 -7.86 26.16
CA HIS A 102 20.15 -8.60 25.72
C HIS A 102 19.75 -9.80 24.87
N LEU A 103 20.50 -10.03 23.79
CA LEU A 103 20.33 -11.16 22.90
C LEU A 103 21.43 -12.20 23.17
N PRO A 104 21.17 -13.49 22.87
CA PRO A 104 22.23 -14.49 22.80
C PRO A 104 23.22 -14.13 21.69
N ARG A 105 24.29 -14.90 21.56
CA ARG A 105 25.18 -14.76 20.39
C ARG A 105 24.49 -15.30 19.13
N PRO A 106 24.75 -14.72 17.94
CA PRO A 106 24.29 -15.29 16.68
C PRO A 106 24.77 -16.74 16.53
N GLY A 107 23.85 -17.67 16.25
CA GLY A 107 24.13 -19.10 16.10
C GLY A 107 24.26 -19.87 17.41
N ALA A 108 24.10 -19.23 18.57
CA ALA A 108 23.98 -19.93 19.85
C ALA A 108 22.52 -20.37 20.06
N ASP A 109 22.31 -21.63 20.45
CA ASP A 109 20.97 -22.12 20.77
C ASP A 109 20.44 -21.43 22.04
N ALA A 110 19.22 -20.91 21.99
CA ALA A 110 18.60 -20.14 23.08
C ALA A 110 18.53 -20.89 24.42
N ALA A 111 18.59 -22.23 24.39
CA ALA A 111 18.61 -23.08 25.59
C ALA A 111 19.89 -22.94 26.44
N GLU A 112 20.99 -22.43 25.88
CA GLU A 112 22.26 -22.29 26.60
C GLU A 112 22.37 -20.97 27.39
N ALA A 113 21.60 -19.93 27.01
CA ALA A 113 21.62 -18.62 27.67
C ALA A 113 20.90 -18.61 29.03
N GLU A 114 19.84 -19.42 29.19
CA GLU A 114 19.07 -19.50 30.44
C GLU A 114 19.82 -20.27 31.55
N ALA A 115 20.82 -21.07 31.19
CA ALA A 115 21.60 -21.89 32.14
C ALA A 115 22.71 -21.10 32.87
N ALA A 116 23.04 -19.88 32.42
CA ALA A 116 24.14 -19.10 32.98
C ALA A 116 23.73 -18.18 34.16
N ASP A 117 22.43 -17.97 34.41
CA ASP A 117 21.95 -17.00 35.42
C ASP A 117 21.25 -17.62 36.65
N VAL A 118 21.28 -18.95 36.82
CA VAL A 118 20.70 -19.61 38.01
C VAL A 118 21.77 -19.90 39.05
N ALA A 119 22.19 -18.87 39.79
CA ALA A 119 22.75 -19.04 41.13
C ALA A 119 21.60 -19.20 42.15
N PRO A 120 21.50 -20.30 42.90
CA PRO A 120 20.42 -20.48 43.86
C PRO A 120 20.68 -19.65 45.12
N SER A 121 19.87 -18.60 45.36
CA SER A 121 19.71 -18.03 46.70
C SER A 121 18.60 -18.77 47.47
N PRO A 122 18.76 -18.99 48.79
CA PRO A 122 17.89 -19.85 49.56
C PRO A 122 16.55 -19.18 49.88
N VAL A 123 15.54 -20.04 49.93
CA VAL A 123 14.14 -19.83 50.34
C VAL A 123 14.02 -18.96 51.60
N GLU A 124 13.36 -17.80 51.48
CA GLU A 124 12.78 -17.08 52.63
C GLU A 124 11.24 -17.14 52.59
N GLU A 125 10.68 -17.45 53.74
CA GLU A 125 9.27 -17.73 54.02
C GLU A 125 8.38 -16.50 53.79
N ALA A 126 7.30 -16.66 53.02
CA ALA A 126 6.32 -15.60 52.78
C ALA A 126 5.36 -15.43 53.98
N PRO A 127 5.17 -14.21 54.52
CA PRO A 127 4.20 -13.94 55.56
C PRO A 127 2.78 -13.78 54.97
N VAL A 128 1.78 -14.15 55.78
CA VAL A 128 0.33 -14.25 55.49
C VAL A 128 -0.37 -12.87 55.30
N GLY A 129 0.34 -11.86 54.82
CA GLY A 129 -0.19 -10.53 54.48
C GLY A 129 -0.38 -10.27 52.98
N ALA A 130 0.16 -11.14 52.10
CA ALA A 130 0.17 -10.95 50.65
C ALA A 130 -1.21 -11.07 49.98
N ALA A 131 -2.14 -11.86 50.54
CA ALA A 131 -3.43 -12.13 49.91
C ALA A 131 -4.32 -10.89 49.76
N SER A 132 -4.20 -9.90 50.66
CA SER A 132 -5.03 -8.68 50.60
C SER A 132 -4.47 -7.63 49.63
N ARG A 133 -3.14 -7.53 49.48
CA ARG A 133 -2.48 -6.65 48.48
C ARG A 133 -2.76 -7.13 47.06
N ASN A 134 -2.72 -8.44 46.84
CA ASN A 134 -3.01 -9.05 45.55
C ASN A 134 -4.47 -8.81 45.10
N GLY A 135 -5.41 -8.67 46.05
CA GLY A 135 -6.81 -8.36 45.76
C GLY A 135 -7.02 -6.94 45.22
N ASP A 136 -6.33 -5.96 45.82
CA ASP A 136 -6.37 -4.56 45.38
C ASP A 136 -5.67 -4.36 44.03
N GLU A 137 -4.55 -5.06 43.80
CA GLU A 137 -3.85 -5.07 42.50
C GLU A 137 -4.73 -5.65 41.38
N LEU A 138 -5.44 -6.75 41.63
CA LEU A 138 -6.38 -7.32 40.65
C LEU A 138 -7.56 -6.39 40.33
N LEU A 139 -8.04 -5.63 41.31
CA LEU A 139 -9.09 -4.63 41.08
C LEU A 139 -8.56 -3.44 40.25
N GLN A 140 -7.34 -2.99 40.50
CA GLN A 140 -6.68 -1.95 39.71
C GLN A 140 -6.47 -2.39 38.26
N LEU A 141 -5.90 -3.58 38.04
CA LEU A 141 -5.70 -4.13 36.70
C LEU A 141 -7.01 -4.31 35.92
N ARG A 142 -8.10 -4.71 36.59
CA ARG A 142 -9.42 -4.78 35.95
C ARG A 142 -9.95 -3.40 35.55
N ALA A 143 -9.76 -2.39 36.39
CA ALA A 143 -10.16 -1.02 36.07
C ALA A 143 -9.35 -0.45 34.90
N GLU A 144 -8.04 -0.74 34.86
CA GLU A 144 -7.15 -0.36 33.75
C GLU A 144 -7.54 -1.06 32.45
N LEU A 145 -7.84 -2.37 32.49
CA LEU A 145 -8.32 -3.10 31.31
C LEU A 145 -9.62 -2.53 30.76
N GLU A 146 -10.58 -2.16 31.62
CA GLU A 146 -11.81 -1.52 31.16
C GLU A 146 -11.54 -0.15 30.56
N LYS A 147 -10.63 0.64 31.14
CA LYS A 147 -10.20 1.92 30.56
C LYS A 147 -9.60 1.73 29.17
N VAL A 148 -8.62 0.83 29.02
CA VAL A 148 -7.97 0.54 27.73
C VAL A 148 -8.99 0.04 26.70
N ARG A 149 -9.94 -0.81 27.11
CA ARG A 149 -11.03 -1.27 26.23
C ARG A 149 -11.87 -0.13 25.72
N THR A 150 -12.25 0.81 26.59
CA THR A 150 -13.04 1.99 26.17
C THR A 150 -12.25 2.90 25.24
N GLU A 151 -10.96 3.11 25.50
CA GLU A 151 -10.07 3.91 24.65
C GLU A 151 -9.92 3.26 23.26
N LEU A 152 -9.70 1.95 23.22
CA LEU A 152 -9.64 1.18 21.97
C LEU A 152 -10.96 1.27 21.17
N GLU A 153 -12.11 1.24 21.85
CA GLU A 153 -13.41 1.38 21.19
C GLU A 153 -13.60 2.80 20.60
N VAL A 154 -13.13 3.83 21.30
CA VAL A 154 -13.15 5.21 20.80
C VAL A 154 -12.25 5.37 19.58
N GLU A 155 -11.02 4.84 19.62
CA GLU A 155 -10.11 4.90 18.47
C GLU A 155 -10.64 4.08 17.29
N ARG A 156 -11.24 2.90 17.52
CA ARG A 156 -11.91 2.14 16.45
C ARG A 156 -13.05 2.94 15.79
N ARG A 157 -13.85 3.65 16.59
CA ARG A 157 -14.90 4.53 16.04
C ARG A 157 -14.32 5.68 15.25
N ARG A 158 -13.21 6.26 15.72
CA ARG A 158 -12.50 7.35 15.03
C ARG A 158 -11.92 6.89 13.69
N HIS A 159 -11.25 5.74 13.67
CA HIS A 159 -10.73 5.13 12.45
C HIS A 159 -11.85 4.82 11.45
N ALA A 160 -12.94 4.20 11.89
CA ALA A 160 -14.09 3.92 11.03
C ALA A 160 -14.70 5.21 10.43
N ALA A 161 -14.75 6.29 11.19
CA ALA A 161 -15.23 7.58 10.70
C ALA A 161 -14.29 8.20 9.64
N LEU A 162 -12.96 8.11 9.84
CA LEU A 162 -11.98 8.58 8.88
C LEU A 162 -12.00 7.76 7.58
N GLU A 163 -12.15 6.44 7.67
CA GLU A 163 -12.30 5.58 6.49
C GLU A 163 -13.56 5.90 5.68
N GLU A 164 -14.67 6.23 6.35
CA GLU A 164 -15.89 6.69 5.68
C GLU A 164 -15.66 8.02 4.97
N GLU A 165 -14.95 8.96 5.60
CA GLU A 165 -14.61 10.24 4.99
C GLU A 165 -13.73 10.05 3.74
N ILE A 166 -12.69 9.21 3.81
CA ILE A 166 -11.83 8.87 2.66
C ILE A 166 -12.67 8.23 1.54
N ARG A 167 -13.56 7.29 1.87
CA ARG A 167 -14.45 6.66 0.88
C ARG A 167 -15.38 7.70 0.24
N SER A 168 -15.99 8.58 1.02
CA SER A 168 -16.86 9.64 0.50
C SER A 168 -16.10 10.60 -0.44
N ARG A 169 -14.87 10.98 -0.06
CA ARG A 169 -14.04 11.87 -0.87
C ARG A 169 -13.63 11.23 -2.18
N THR A 170 -13.21 9.98 -2.15
CA THR A 170 -12.81 9.24 -3.37
C THR A 170 -14.00 9.07 -4.32
N THR A 171 -15.23 8.85 -3.81
CA THR A 171 -16.43 8.87 -4.65
C THR A 171 -16.68 10.22 -5.31
N LEU A 172 -16.60 11.32 -4.55
CA LEU A 172 -16.78 12.68 -5.09
C LEU A 172 -15.72 13.04 -6.14
N GLU A 173 -14.46 12.67 -5.90
CA GLU A 173 -13.38 12.90 -6.86
C GLU A 173 -13.57 12.11 -8.16
N ASN A 174 -14.06 10.87 -8.07
CA ASN A 174 -14.38 10.05 -9.24
C ASN A 174 -15.57 10.60 -10.02
N ASP A 175 -16.62 11.07 -9.33
CA ASP A 175 -17.78 11.69 -9.96
C ASP A 175 -17.40 13.00 -10.67
N LEU A 176 -16.57 13.83 -10.04
CA LEU A 176 -16.05 15.06 -10.65
C LEU A 176 -15.22 14.75 -11.89
N ARG A 177 -14.31 13.76 -11.81
CA ARG A 177 -13.52 13.32 -12.97
C ARG A 177 -14.42 12.82 -14.10
N GLY A 178 -15.48 12.07 -13.76
CA GLY A 178 -16.49 11.60 -14.71
C GLY A 178 -17.21 12.75 -15.40
N ALA A 179 -17.69 13.74 -14.64
CA ALA A 179 -18.36 14.92 -15.17
C ALA A 179 -17.44 15.75 -16.08
N MET A 180 -16.17 15.94 -15.71
CA MET A 180 -15.18 16.61 -16.55
C MET A 180 -14.96 15.87 -17.87
N ALA A 181 -14.83 14.54 -17.84
CA ALA A 181 -14.67 13.73 -19.05
C ALA A 181 -15.91 13.79 -19.97
N MET A 182 -17.13 13.79 -19.39
CA MET A 182 -18.36 13.99 -20.17
C MET A 182 -18.36 15.36 -20.86
N HIS A 183 -18.02 16.42 -20.13
CA HIS A 183 -17.99 17.77 -20.67
C HIS A 183 -16.93 17.92 -21.79
N GLU A 184 -15.75 17.33 -21.61
CA GLU A 184 -14.72 17.30 -22.65
C GLU A 184 -15.20 16.56 -23.90
N ALA A 185 -15.87 15.41 -23.73
CA ALA A 185 -16.45 14.66 -24.83
C ALA A 185 -17.54 15.45 -25.58
N GLU A 186 -18.38 16.20 -24.86
CA GLU A 186 -19.40 17.07 -25.46
C GLU A 186 -18.77 18.20 -26.29
N LEU A 187 -17.75 18.86 -25.75
CA LEU A 187 -17.00 19.90 -26.45
C LEU A 187 -16.31 19.33 -27.70
N ALA A 188 -15.65 18.18 -27.59
CA ALA A 188 -15.02 17.50 -28.72
C ALA A 188 -16.05 17.14 -29.81
N ALA A 189 -17.22 16.64 -29.42
CA ALA A 189 -18.32 16.34 -30.35
C ALA A 189 -18.90 17.60 -31.00
N ALA A 190 -18.99 18.72 -30.29
CA ALA A 190 -19.42 20.00 -30.84
C ALA A 190 -18.42 20.52 -31.90
N VAL A 191 -17.11 20.48 -31.60
CA VAL A 191 -16.04 20.86 -32.54
C VAL A 191 -16.06 19.97 -33.78
N ALA A 192 -16.19 18.65 -33.62
CA ALA A 192 -16.27 17.73 -34.75
C ALA A 192 -17.48 18.01 -35.65
N ARG A 193 -18.65 18.31 -35.07
CA ARG A 193 -19.85 18.70 -35.83
C ARG A 193 -19.65 20.00 -36.59
N ALA A 194 -19.07 21.02 -35.97
CA ALA A 194 -18.77 22.30 -36.61
C ALA A 194 -17.75 22.14 -37.76
N ALA A 195 -16.72 21.33 -37.57
CA ALA A 195 -15.75 21.01 -38.64
C ALA A 195 -16.42 20.26 -39.81
N GLN A 196 -17.35 19.34 -39.52
CA GLN A 196 -18.09 18.63 -40.55
C GLN A 196 -19.03 19.55 -41.35
N SER A 197 -19.71 20.50 -40.70
CA SER A 197 -20.57 21.47 -41.40
C SER A 197 -19.75 22.41 -42.28
N ALA A 198 -18.62 22.94 -41.79
CA ALA A 198 -17.72 23.77 -42.58
C ALA A 198 -17.24 23.04 -43.85
N ARG A 199 -16.78 21.79 -43.72
CA ARG A 199 -16.39 20.95 -44.87
C ARG A 199 -17.54 20.65 -45.84
N ARG A 200 -18.79 20.65 -45.39
CA ARG A 200 -19.96 20.47 -46.27
C ARG A 200 -20.25 21.75 -47.04
N GLU A 201 -20.18 22.90 -46.37
CA GLU A 201 -20.34 24.21 -46.99
C GLU A 201 -19.27 24.48 -48.04
N ASP A 202 -17.99 24.18 -47.75
CA ASP A 202 -16.91 24.35 -48.71
C ASP A 202 -17.11 23.49 -49.97
N ARG A 203 -17.49 22.22 -49.79
CA ARG A 203 -17.82 21.33 -50.92
C ARG A 203 -19.03 21.83 -51.72
N GLN A 204 -20.02 22.43 -51.07
CA GLN A 204 -21.17 23.01 -51.76
C GLN A 204 -20.76 24.26 -52.55
N ARG A 205 -19.90 25.12 -51.99
CA ARG A 205 -19.34 26.29 -52.70
C ARG A 205 -18.52 25.88 -53.91
N GLU A 206 -17.64 24.89 -53.78
CA GLU A 206 -16.85 24.35 -54.89
C GLU A 206 -17.76 23.80 -56.01
N ARG A 207 -18.83 23.08 -55.65
CA ARG A 207 -19.81 22.58 -56.63
C ARG A 207 -20.53 23.70 -57.36
N VAL A 208 -21.01 24.72 -56.64
CA VAL A 208 -21.70 25.87 -57.26
C VAL A 208 -20.74 26.68 -58.14
N ALA A 209 -19.51 26.91 -57.70
CA ALA A 209 -18.48 27.59 -58.48
C ALA A 209 -18.09 26.81 -59.75
N SER A 210 -18.22 25.48 -59.73
CA SER A 210 -17.97 24.62 -60.90
C SER A 210 -19.14 24.57 -61.90
N VAL A 211 -20.32 25.11 -61.55
CA VAL A 211 -21.56 24.93 -62.33
C VAL A 211 -21.94 26.14 -63.21
N GLU A 212 -21.34 27.33 -63.09
CA GLU A 212 -21.64 28.44 -64.03
C GLU A 212 -20.48 29.46 -64.25
N PRO A 213 -20.40 30.13 -65.43
CA PRO A 213 -20.74 29.66 -66.78
C PRO A 213 -19.59 29.95 -67.78
N GLY A 214 -18.85 28.90 -68.15
CA GLY A 214 -17.96 28.92 -69.32
C GLY A 214 -18.71 28.34 -70.51
N GLY A 215 -19.02 29.19 -71.49
CA GLY A 215 -19.89 28.88 -72.61
C GLY A 215 -19.44 27.74 -73.52
N ALA A 216 -20.47 27.09 -74.08
CA ALA A 216 -20.51 26.52 -75.42
C ALA A 216 -19.42 25.50 -75.80
N ASP A 217 -19.66 24.23 -75.48
CA ASP A 217 -19.75 23.20 -76.51
C ASP A 217 -20.40 21.94 -75.93
N HIS A 218 -21.71 21.78 -76.11
CA HIS A 218 -22.34 20.47 -75.93
C HIS A 218 -22.29 19.76 -77.28
N PRO A 219 -21.43 18.74 -77.48
CA PRO A 219 -21.64 17.82 -78.58
C PRO A 219 -23.00 17.15 -78.34
N GLN A 220 -23.93 17.34 -79.27
CA GLN A 220 -25.24 16.70 -79.24
C GLN A 220 -25.05 15.18 -79.12
N HIS A 221 -25.26 14.66 -77.92
CA HIS A 221 -25.27 13.23 -77.66
C HIS A 221 -26.48 12.62 -78.42
N PRO A 222 -26.30 11.62 -79.30
CA PRO A 222 -27.32 11.14 -80.25
C PRO A 222 -28.44 10.30 -79.60
N VAL A 223 -28.64 10.39 -78.29
CA VAL A 223 -29.59 9.54 -77.54
C VAL A 223 -31.02 10.08 -77.60
N HIS A 224 -31.21 11.36 -77.94
CA HIS A 224 -32.56 11.97 -78.04
C HIS A 224 -33.30 11.64 -79.34
N ALA A 225 -32.60 11.32 -80.43
CA ALA A 225 -33.25 10.96 -81.69
C ALA A 225 -34.06 9.65 -81.57
N ASP A 226 -33.51 8.66 -80.87
CA ASP A 226 -34.12 7.33 -80.71
C ASP A 226 -35.36 7.36 -79.80
N LEU A 227 -35.40 8.28 -78.83
CA LEU A 227 -36.54 8.43 -77.93
C LEU A 227 -37.76 9.08 -78.64
N HIS A 228 -37.52 10.07 -79.50
CA HIS A 228 -38.57 10.63 -80.35
C HIS A 228 -39.11 9.62 -81.36
N GLU A 229 -38.24 8.79 -81.92
CA GLU A 229 -38.66 7.75 -82.85
C GLU A 229 -39.48 6.64 -82.17
N ARG A 230 -39.10 6.25 -80.94
CA ARG A 230 -39.86 5.32 -80.10
C ARG A 230 -41.23 5.87 -79.71
N LEU A 231 -41.34 7.15 -79.35
CA LEU A 231 -42.63 7.78 -79.06
C LEU A 231 -43.51 7.90 -80.31
N ALA A 232 -42.94 8.25 -81.46
CA ALA A 232 -43.68 8.31 -82.72
C ALA A 232 -44.14 6.92 -83.20
N ARG A 233 -43.39 5.86 -82.89
CA ARG A 233 -43.77 4.47 -83.18
C ARG A 233 -44.87 3.97 -82.23
N ALA A 234 -44.79 4.30 -80.94
CA ALA A 234 -45.83 4.00 -79.97
C ALA A 234 -47.16 4.68 -80.30
N ARG A 235 -47.13 5.95 -80.75
CA ARG A 235 -48.34 6.68 -81.15
C ARG A 235 -49.01 6.07 -82.38
N ARG A 236 -48.23 5.70 -83.41
CA ARG A 236 -48.77 4.99 -84.60
C ARG A 236 -49.38 3.63 -84.26
N ALA A 237 -48.81 2.91 -83.30
CA ALA A 237 -49.38 1.63 -82.85
C ALA A 237 -50.70 1.82 -82.10
N ALA A 238 -50.83 2.89 -81.31
CA ALA A 238 -52.09 3.23 -80.62
C ALA A 238 -53.19 3.65 -81.60
N ASP A 239 -52.86 4.46 -82.61
CA ASP A 239 -53.82 4.91 -83.63
C ASP A 239 -54.30 3.76 -84.55
N ALA A 240 -53.50 2.70 -84.74
CA ALA A 240 -53.87 1.53 -85.54
C ALA A 240 -54.70 0.47 -84.78
N ALA A 241 -54.80 0.60 -83.45
CA ALA A 241 -55.55 -0.31 -82.59
C ALA A 241 -56.93 0.25 -82.16
N ALA A 242 -57.26 1.47 -82.58
CA ALA A 242 -58.56 2.12 -82.44
C ALA A 242 -59.38 1.99 -83.73
#